data_AF-A0A932BML9-F1
#
_entry.id   AF-A0A932BML9-F1
#
_cell.length_a   1.000
_cell.length_b   1.000
_cell.length_c   1.000
_cell.angle_alpha   90.00
_cell.angle_beta   90.00
_cell.angle_gamma   90.00
#
_symmetry.space_group_name_H-M   'P 1'
#
loop_
_entity.id
_entity.type
_entity.pdbx_description
1 polymer ?
#
loop_
_entity_poly.entity_id
_entity_poly.type
_entity_poly.pdbx_seq_one_letter_code
_entity_poly.pdbx_strand_id
1 'polypeptide(L)'
;MAINLTGRVYDDQGSAVSGAAVRLFDASVDPFTDLSGTVADTTTNAYGKWSFTALTEGSGIYAVRITSGGQVQWVSGDGKVQYADINLASSLTLTSPTIASPAISGGTLHDAAVHIDGGSLVLPQGSGYAATAEGQIGWDSTSNRITVGSGSVTKRFEAIAAWGTVNGSTLAVLSGYGIASVSKASTGVYTVTWATAFASTAYGVLLTPVNTNERSAWLPATAKTTTGCQVQFKDGSGIDADVAQFSVLVLGV
;
A
#
# COMPACT_ATOMS: atom_id res chain seq x y z
N MET A 1 13.03 -25.99 -18.92
CA MET A 1 12.50 -25.08 -19.97
C MET A 1 12.96 -25.59 -21.32
N ALA A 2 12.24 -25.30 -22.41
CA ALA A 2 12.70 -25.60 -23.77
C ALA A 2 13.07 -24.28 -24.43
N ILE A 3 14.31 -24.16 -24.91
CA ILE A 3 14.78 -22.97 -25.63
C ILE A 3 14.66 -23.25 -27.12
N ASN A 4 14.05 -22.30 -27.85
CA ASN A 4 14.06 -22.28 -29.31
C ASN A 4 14.99 -21.17 -29.78
N LEU A 5 16.02 -21.54 -30.54
CA LEU A 5 16.95 -20.57 -31.12
C LEU A 5 16.60 -20.41 -32.60
N THR A 6 16.35 -19.18 -33.03
CA THR A 6 16.08 -18.88 -34.44
C THR A 6 16.85 -17.65 -34.85
N GLY A 7 17.26 -17.60 -36.11
CA GLY A 7 17.91 -16.42 -36.67
C GLY A 7 17.75 -16.33 -38.17
N ARG A 8 18.33 -15.28 -38.73
CA ARG A 8 18.43 -15.07 -40.18
C ARG A 8 19.84 -14.66 -40.55
N VAL A 9 20.25 -15.01 -41.77
CA VAL A 9 21.54 -14.64 -42.34
C VAL A 9 21.28 -13.81 -43.59
N TYR A 10 21.92 -12.64 -43.63
CA TYR A 10 21.90 -11.72 -44.76
C TYR A 10 23.34 -11.44 -45.18
N ASP A 11 23.56 -11.18 -46.48
CA ASP A 11 24.84 -10.67 -46.97
C ASP A 11 24.98 -9.16 -46.68
N ASP A 12 26.13 -8.59 -47.05
CA ASP A 12 26.44 -7.18 -46.83
C ASP A 12 25.52 -6.23 -47.63
N GLN A 13 24.79 -6.76 -48.61
CA GLN A 13 23.81 -6.04 -49.41
C GLN A 13 22.39 -6.19 -48.84
N GLY A 14 22.22 -6.92 -47.73
CA GLY A 14 20.94 -7.17 -47.07
C GLY A 14 20.10 -8.26 -47.74
N SER A 15 20.66 -9.05 -48.67
CA SER A 15 19.96 -10.17 -49.32
C SER A 15 20.06 -11.42 -48.47
N ALA A 16 18.98 -12.22 -48.45
CA ALA A 16 18.94 -13.43 -47.65
C ALA A 16 19.92 -14.49 -48.17
N VAL A 17 20.76 -15.03 -47.28
CA VAL A 17 21.74 -16.06 -47.64
C VAL A 17 21.12 -17.44 -47.48
N SER A 18 20.84 -18.12 -48.59
CA SER A 18 20.34 -19.51 -48.60
C SER A 18 21.48 -20.51 -48.54
N GLY A 19 21.30 -21.61 -47.80
CA GLY A 19 22.28 -22.69 -47.72
C GLY A 19 23.49 -22.42 -46.83
N ALA A 20 23.49 -21.36 -46.03
CA ALA A 20 24.51 -21.16 -45.01
C ALA A 20 24.40 -22.27 -43.96
N ALA A 21 25.51 -22.93 -43.64
CA ALA A 21 25.55 -23.95 -42.61
C ALA A 21 25.51 -23.28 -41.23
N VAL A 22 24.56 -23.70 -40.38
CA VAL A 22 24.41 -23.19 -39.03
C VAL A 22 24.60 -24.35 -38.07
N ARG A 23 25.55 -24.22 -37.13
CA ARG A 23 25.87 -25.25 -36.14
C ARG A 23 25.74 -24.67 -34.75
N LEU A 24 25.13 -25.43 -33.86
CA LEU A 24 24.98 -25.13 -32.45
C LEU A 24 26.02 -25.92 -31.66
N PHE A 25 26.73 -25.24 -30.77
CA PHE A 25 27.71 -25.83 -29.87
C PHE A 25 27.27 -25.63 -28.43
N ASP A 26 27.52 -26.63 -27.60
CA ASP A 26 27.50 -26.48 -26.15
C ASP A 26 28.82 -25.83 -25.75
N ALA A 27 28.77 -24.59 -25.24
CA ALA A 27 29.98 -23.84 -24.86
C ALA A 27 30.58 -24.31 -23.52
N SER A 28 30.17 -25.49 -23.00
CA SER A 28 30.92 -26.22 -21.97
C SER A 28 32.31 -26.66 -22.46
N VAL A 29 32.53 -26.67 -23.78
CA VAL A 29 33.84 -26.74 -24.47
C VAL A 29 34.03 -25.47 -25.30
N ASP A 30 35.28 -25.02 -25.49
CA ASP A 30 35.58 -23.84 -26.33
C ASP A 30 35.18 -24.11 -27.79
N PRO A 31 34.08 -23.51 -28.27
CA PRO A 31 33.53 -23.83 -29.58
C PRO A 31 34.40 -23.26 -30.71
N PHE A 32 35.32 -22.32 -30.40
CA PHE A 32 36.20 -21.72 -31.40
C PHE A 32 37.39 -22.60 -31.76
N THR A 33 37.80 -23.50 -30.87
CA THR A 33 38.99 -24.34 -31.05
C THR A 33 38.67 -25.84 -31.17
N ASP A 34 37.50 -26.28 -30.70
CA ASP A 34 37.05 -27.68 -30.81
C ASP A 34 35.66 -27.76 -31.49
N LEU A 35 35.65 -28.18 -32.76
CA LEU A 35 34.42 -28.35 -33.54
C LEU A 35 33.68 -29.68 -33.28
N SER A 36 34.23 -30.56 -32.43
CA SER A 36 33.61 -31.84 -32.11
C SER A 36 32.40 -31.73 -31.16
N GLY A 37 32.26 -30.59 -30.45
CA GLY A 37 31.14 -30.28 -29.56
C GLY A 37 29.84 -29.81 -30.25
N THR A 38 29.62 -30.17 -31.52
CA THR A 38 28.38 -29.79 -32.23
C THR A 38 27.19 -30.57 -31.66
N VAL A 39 26.18 -29.86 -31.16
CA VAL A 39 24.96 -30.45 -30.55
C VAL A 39 23.81 -30.54 -31.54
N ALA A 40 23.78 -29.62 -32.52
CA ALA A 40 22.81 -29.63 -33.60
C ALA A 40 23.37 -28.87 -34.82
N ASP A 41 22.90 -29.22 -36.00
CA ASP A 41 23.17 -28.47 -37.22
C ASP A 41 21.91 -28.28 -38.06
N THR A 42 21.94 -27.26 -38.90
CA THR A 42 20.90 -26.95 -39.87
C THR A 42 21.50 -26.11 -41.00
N THR A 43 20.69 -25.79 -42.00
CA THR A 43 21.05 -24.82 -43.03
C THR A 43 19.99 -23.74 -43.13
N THR A 44 20.38 -22.53 -43.55
CA THR A 44 19.41 -21.48 -43.83
C THR A 44 18.55 -21.85 -45.04
N ASN A 45 17.26 -21.57 -44.96
CA ASN A 45 16.36 -21.72 -46.10
C ASN A 45 16.51 -20.56 -47.11
N ALA A 46 15.68 -20.55 -48.17
CA ALA A 46 15.66 -19.51 -49.20
C ALA A 46 15.45 -18.08 -48.67
N TYR A 47 14.92 -17.92 -47.45
CA TYR A 47 14.72 -16.63 -46.77
C TYR A 47 15.82 -16.33 -45.75
N GLY A 48 16.93 -17.07 -45.77
CA GLY A 48 18.04 -16.90 -44.83
C GLY A 48 17.73 -17.39 -43.42
N LYS A 49 16.55 -17.98 -43.17
CA LYS A 49 16.08 -18.36 -41.83
C LYS A 49 16.62 -19.72 -41.42
N TRP A 50 17.02 -19.85 -40.16
CA TRP A 50 17.39 -21.09 -39.49
C TRP A 50 16.68 -21.23 -38.14
N SER A 51 16.55 -22.46 -37.64
CA SER A 51 15.92 -22.74 -36.33
C SER A 51 16.42 -24.03 -35.69
N PHE A 52 16.68 -23.97 -34.39
CA PHE A 52 16.83 -25.12 -33.49
C PHE A 52 15.68 -25.10 -32.49
N THR A 53 14.96 -26.21 -32.35
CA THR A 53 13.78 -26.32 -31.48
C THR A 53 13.98 -27.33 -30.37
N ALA A 54 13.30 -27.13 -29.24
CA ALA A 54 13.27 -28.06 -28.12
C ALA A 54 14.65 -28.40 -27.55
N LEU A 55 15.54 -27.41 -27.47
CA LEU A 55 16.83 -27.59 -26.80
C LEU A 55 16.57 -27.76 -25.30
N THR A 56 16.96 -28.91 -24.76
CA THR A 56 16.82 -29.23 -23.33
C THR A 56 17.70 -28.27 -22.55
N GLU A 57 17.08 -27.49 -21.66
CA GLU A 57 17.77 -26.64 -20.70
C GLU A 57 18.60 -27.52 -19.76
N GLY A 58 19.87 -27.69 -20.12
CA GLY A 58 20.75 -28.64 -19.48
C GLY A 58 22.20 -28.38 -19.85
N SER A 59 22.78 -27.38 -19.18
CA SER A 59 24.21 -27.31 -18.76
C SER A 59 25.14 -26.28 -19.42
N GLY A 60 24.72 -25.42 -20.36
CA GLY A 60 25.71 -24.54 -21.00
C GLY A 60 25.18 -23.30 -21.70
N ILE A 61 26.05 -22.30 -21.79
CA ILE A 61 25.98 -21.20 -22.75
C ILE A 61 26.03 -21.86 -24.14
N TYR A 62 25.14 -21.53 -25.07
CA TYR A 62 25.24 -22.04 -26.44
C TYR A 62 26.03 -21.05 -27.32
N ALA A 63 26.82 -21.58 -28.25
CA ALA A 63 27.43 -20.79 -29.33
C ALA A 63 26.88 -21.23 -30.68
N VAL A 64 26.61 -20.26 -31.55
CA VAL A 64 26.13 -20.51 -32.92
C VAL A 64 27.23 -20.15 -33.90
N ARG A 65 27.62 -21.10 -34.75
CA ARG A 65 28.53 -20.91 -35.87
C ARG A 65 27.75 -20.89 -37.16
N ILE A 66 27.90 -19.83 -37.94
CA ILE A 66 27.30 -19.68 -39.26
C ILE A 66 28.44 -19.72 -40.28
N THR A 67 28.30 -20.52 -41.34
CA THR A 67 29.30 -20.65 -42.41
C THR A 67 28.64 -20.50 -43.77
N SER A 68 29.10 -19.56 -44.58
CA SER A 68 28.62 -19.32 -45.94
C SER A 68 29.78 -18.93 -46.85
N GLY A 69 29.92 -19.58 -48.01
CA GLY A 69 30.90 -19.18 -49.03
C GLY A 69 32.36 -19.07 -48.55
N GLY A 70 32.75 -19.78 -47.48
CA GLY A 70 34.06 -19.71 -46.85
C GLY A 70 34.18 -18.73 -45.67
N GLN A 71 33.20 -17.84 -45.46
CA GLN A 71 33.11 -16.98 -44.29
C GLN A 71 32.52 -17.72 -43.10
N VAL A 72 33.01 -17.41 -41.89
CA VAL A 72 32.54 -17.97 -40.62
C VAL A 72 32.19 -16.82 -39.68
N GLN A 73 30.96 -16.80 -39.17
CA GLN A 73 30.53 -15.88 -38.12
C GLN A 73 30.11 -16.67 -36.88
N TRP A 74 30.61 -16.22 -35.73
CA TRP A 74 30.26 -16.76 -34.43
C TRP A 74 29.33 -15.81 -33.69
N VAL A 75 28.31 -16.37 -33.05
CA VAL A 75 27.45 -15.68 -32.09
C VAL A 75 27.62 -16.41 -30.76
N SER A 76 28.25 -15.78 -29.78
CA SER A 76 28.59 -16.38 -28.48
C SER A 76 28.53 -15.39 -27.32
N GLY A 77 28.18 -15.86 -26.12
CA GLY A 77 28.51 -15.22 -24.82
C GLY A 77 27.99 -13.79 -24.60
N ASP A 78 28.82 -12.97 -23.91
CA ASP A 78 28.60 -11.56 -23.49
C ASP A 78 28.47 -10.56 -24.66
N GLY A 79 28.54 -11.03 -25.91
CA GLY A 79 28.15 -10.21 -27.05
C GLY A 79 26.73 -9.74 -26.80
N LYS A 80 26.52 -8.43 -26.70
CA LYS A 80 25.18 -7.85 -26.47
C LYS A 80 24.26 -8.39 -27.55
N VAL A 81 23.46 -9.40 -27.21
CA VAL A 81 22.44 -9.88 -28.11
C VAL A 81 21.37 -8.81 -28.07
N GLN A 82 21.32 -8.00 -29.13
CA GLN A 82 20.27 -7.02 -29.34
C GLN A 82 19.04 -7.81 -29.74
N TYR A 83 18.24 -8.19 -28.75
CA TYR A 83 16.90 -8.68 -28.98
C TYR A 83 16.00 -7.47 -29.22
N ALA A 84 15.36 -7.41 -30.39
CA ALA A 84 14.35 -6.39 -30.64
C ALA A 84 13.15 -6.57 -29.70
N ASP A 85 12.79 -7.83 -29.43
CA ASP A 85 11.75 -8.23 -28.49
C ASP A 85 12.18 -9.47 -27.71
N ILE A 86 11.95 -9.48 -26.41
CA ILE A 86 12.08 -10.67 -25.55
C ILE A 86 10.69 -11.07 -25.10
N ASN A 87 10.15 -12.14 -25.68
CA ASN A 87 8.91 -12.75 -25.22
C ASN A 87 9.22 -13.77 -24.12
N LEU A 88 9.03 -13.38 -22.86
CA LEU A 88 9.10 -14.29 -21.73
C LEU A 88 7.75 -15.00 -21.58
N ALA A 89 7.75 -16.33 -21.69
CA ALA A 89 6.54 -17.15 -21.49
C ALA A 89 6.13 -17.28 -20.00
N SER A 90 6.94 -16.73 -19.08
CA SER A 90 6.75 -16.83 -17.63
C SER A 90 7.41 -15.65 -16.89
N SER A 91 7.40 -15.69 -15.56
CA SER A 91 7.98 -14.65 -14.69
C SER A 91 9.49 -14.52 -14.87
N LEU A 92 9.95 -13.28 -15.04
CA LEU A 92 11.37 -12.92 -14.98
C LEU A 92 11.75 -12.54 -13.54
N THR A 93 12.71 -13.27 -12.95
CA THR A 93 13.31 -12.89 -11.66
C THR A 93 14.59 -12.11 -11.91
N LEU A 94 14.66 -10.89 -11.37
CA LEU A 94 15.86 -10.06 -11.42
C LEU A 94 16.47 -9.97 -10.02
N THR A 95 17.75 -10.29 -9.88
CA THR A 95 18.47 -10.17 -8.61
C THR A 95 19.23 -8.85 -8.58
N SER A 96 18.84 -7.94 -7.69
CA SER A 96 19.44 -6.60 -7.51
C SER A 96 19.43 -5.68 -8.74
N PRO A 97 18.34 -5.60 -9.54
CA PRO A 97 18.29 -4.66 -10.65
C PRO A 97 18.27 -3.22 -10.13
N THR A 98 19.01 -2.33 -10.80
CA THR A 98 18.76 -0.88 -10.68
C THR A 98 17.87 -0.47 -11.85
N ILE A 99 16.64 -0.04 -11.55
CA ILE A 99 15.71 0.50 -12.55
C ILE A 99 15.63 2.00 -12.32
N ALA A 100 16.16 2.79 -13.25
CA ALA A 100 16.27 4.25 -13.07
C ALA A 100 14.91 4.98 -13.08
N SER A 101 13.89 4.38 -13.71
CA SER A 101 12.54 4.96 -13.82
C SER A 101 11.49 3.87 -14.00
N PRO A 102 11.22 3.05 -12.97
CA PRO A 102 10.21 2.00 -13.06
C PRO A 102 8.83 2.64 -13.24
N ALA A 103 8.07 2.18 -14.22
CA ALA A 103 6.63 2.42 -14.31
C ALA A 103 5.92 1.11 -14.00
N ILE A 104 5.06 1.11 -12.98
CA ILE A 104 4.23 -0.05 -12.62
C ILE A 104 2.80 0.30 -12.98
N SER A 105 2.27 -0.34 -14.01
CA SER A 105 0.89 -0.14 -14.47
C SER A 105 0.06 -1.37 -14.12
N GLY A 106 -0.90 -1.22 -13.20
CA GLY A 106 -1.84 -2.28 -12.83
C GLY A 106 -1.24 -3.42 -11.99
N GLY A 107 -0.04 -3.25 -11.44
CA GLY A 107 0.61 -4.23 -10.58
C GLY A 107 0.49 -3.90 -9.09
N THR A 108 0.70 -4.91 -8.25
CA THR A 108 0.83 -4.73 -6.80
C THR A 108 2.30 -4.52 -6.44
N LEU A 109 2.58 -3.54 -5.58
CA LEU A 109 3.87 -3.43 -4.91
C LEU A 109 3.86 -4.37 -3.69
N HIS A 110 4.55 -5.50 -3.79
CA HIS A 110 4.79 -6.39 -2.66
C HIS A 110 6.09 -5.97 -1.96
N ASP A 111 6.05 -4.87 -1.21
CA ASP A 111 7.16 -4.44 -0.37
C ASP A 111 6.71 -4.39 1.09
N ALA A 112 7.62 -4.75 2.01
CA ALA A 112 7.41 -4.59 3.44
C ALA A 112 7.33 -3.10 3.83
N ALA A 113 7.90 -2.20 3.02
CA ALA A 113 7.79 -0.76 3.19
C ALA A 113 7.73 -0.05 1.83
N VAL A 114 6.58 0.56 1.50
CA VAL A 114 6.51 1.48 0.36
C VAL A 114 7.23 2.78 0.75
N HIS A 115 8.47 2.95 0.29
CA HIS A 115 9.26 4.16 0.52
C HIS A 115 9.04 5.17 -0.61
N ILE A 116 8.35 6.27 -0.33
CA ILE A 116 8.13 7.38 -1.27
C ILE A 116 9.05 8.52 -0.83
N ASP A 117 10.31 8.51 -1.26
CA ASP A 117 11.24 9.61 -0.96
C ASP A 117 11.05 10.74 -1.97
N GLY A 118 10.86 11.97 -1.48
CA GLY A 118 10.83 13.18 -2.31
C GLY A 118 9.62 13.38 -3.23
N GLY A 119 8.56 12.57 -3.11
CA GLY A 119 7.37 12.62 -3.96
C GLY A 119 6.05 12.91 -3.24
N SER A 120 4.97 13.06 -4.01
CA SER A 120 3.59 13.10 -3.51
C SER A 120 2.99 11.70 -3.53
N LEU A 121 2.42 11.25 -2.40
CA LEU A 121 1.50 10.11 -2.40
C LEU A 121 0.13 10.60 -2.86
N VAL A 122 -0.25 10.25 -4.10
CA VAL A 122 -1.60 10.49 -4.59
C VAL A 122 -2.46 9.28 -4.28
N LEU A 123 -3.41 9.46 -3.36
CA LEU A 123 -4.39 8.42 -3.03
C LEU A 123 -5.42 8.27 -4.16
N PRO A 124 -6.06 7.09 -4.30
CA PRO A 124 -7.24 6.95 -5.13
C PRO A 124 -8.27 8.04 -4.81
N GLN A 125 -8.71 8.77 -5.83
CA GLN A 125 -9.68 9.85 -5.70
C GLN A 125 -11.00 9.46 -6.35
N GLY A 126 -12.11 9.85 -5.72
CA GLY A 126 -13.43 9.69 -6.31
C GLY A 126 -14.49 10.49 -5.55
N SER A 127 -15.59 10.82 -6.21
CA SER A 127 -16.76 11.36 -5.54
C SER A 127 -17.41 10.25 -4.72
N GLY A 128 -17.53 10.44 -3.39
CA GLY A 128 -18.15 9.45 -2.51
C GLY A 128 -17.29 8.20 -2.32
N TYR A 129 -15.96 8.34 -2.26
CA TYR A 129 -15.04 7.22 -2.04
C TYR A 129 -15.40 6.48 -0.73
N ALA A 130 -15.89 5.24 -0.89
CA ALA A 130 -16.28 4.36 0.20
C ALA A 130 -15.27 3.23 0.34
N ALA A 131 -14.31 3.39 1.27
CA ALA A 131 -13.39 2.31 1.63
C ALA A 131 -14.17 1.19 2.35
N THR A 132 -14.23 0.00 1.76
CA THR A 132 -15.02 -1.14 2.27
C THR A 132 -14.17 -2.22 2.94
N ALA A 133 -12.87 -2.25 2.67
CA ALA A 133 -11.94 -3.26 3.19
C ALA A 133 -10.83 -2.65 4.04
N GLU A 134 -10.18 -3.48 4.87
CA GLU A 134 -9.00 -3.08 5.65
C GLU A 134 -7.87 -2.58 4.75
N GLY A 135 -7.14 -1.56 5.20
CA GLY A 135 -5.99 -1.02 4.48
C GLY A 135 -6.35 -0.15 3.26
N GLN A 136 -7.62 -0.04 2.90
CA GLN A 136 -8.04 0.92 1.88
C GLN A 136 -7.97 2.35 2.42
N ILE A 137 -7.29 3.22 1.69
CA ILE A 137 -7.20 4.65 1.98
C ILE A 137 -7.49 5.39 0.67
N GLY A 138 -8.39 6.36 0.71
CA GLY A 138 -8.71 7.19 -0.45
C GLY A 138 -9.17 8.59 -0.08
N TRP A 139 -9.23 9.45 -1.10
CA TRP A 139 -9.68 10.84 -0.99
C TRP A 139 -11.07 10.99 -1.61
N ASP A 140 -12.03 11.48 -0.82
CA ASP A 140 -13.33 11.92 -1.32
C ASP A 140 -13.21 13.38 -1.79
N SER A 141 -13.20 13.56 -3.11
CA SER A 141 -13.07 14.87 -3.74
C SER A 141 -14.30 15.76 -3.58
N THR A 142 -15.45 15.20 -3.20
CA THR A 142 -16.67 15.99 -2.98
C THR A 142 -16.66 16.61 -1.58
N SER A 143 -16.27 15.86 -0.57
CA SER A 143 -16.25 16.31 0.82
C SER A 143 -14.89 16.82 1.30
N ASN A 144 -13.84 16.71 0.47
CA ASN A 144 -12.45 17.01 0.81
C ASN A 144 -11.98 16.25 2.06
N ARG A 145 -12.29 14.95 2.12
CA ARG A 145 -11.96 14.08 3.26
C ARG A 145 -11.13 12.88 2.83
N ILE A 146 -10.26 12.47 3.74
CA ILE A 146 -9.60 11.17 3.67
C ILE A 146 -10.50 10.11 4.32
N THR A 147 -10.73 9.00 3.62
CA THR A 147 -11.49 7.86 4.13
C THR A 147 -10.51 6.70 4.31
N VAL A 148 -10.58 6.06 5.48
CA VAL A 148 -9.84 4.84 5.80
C VAL A 148 -10.85 3.72 6.00
N GLY A 149 -10.66 2.59 5.33
CA GLY A 149 -11.56 1.44 5.42
C GLY A 149 -11.58 0.85 6.83
N SER A 150 -12.77 0.44 7.28
CA SER A 150 -13.04 -0.01 8.65
C SER A 150 -12.79 -1.50 8.87
N GLY A 151 -12.03 -2.16 7.99
CA GLY A 151 -11.69 -3.57 8.16
C GLY A 151 -11.08 -3.83 9.55
N SER A 152 -11.49 -4.95 10.14
CA SER A 152 -11.57 -5.13 11.58
C SER A 152 -10.22 -5.38 12.28
N VAL A 153 -9.30 -4.39 12.32
CA VAL A 153 -8.26 -4.27 13.37
C VAL A 153 -7.84 -2.82 13.73
N THR A 154 -8.45 -1.79 13.11
CA THR A 154 -8.61 -0.38 13.58
C THR A 154 -7.43 0.60 13.50
N LYS A 155 -7.61 1.67 12.70
CA LYS A 155 -7.04 3.01 12.94
C LYS A 155 -7.97 3.76 13.90
N ARG A 156 -7.46 4.27 15.03
CA ARG A 156 -8.19 5.20 15.92
C ARG A 156 -7.50 6.56 15.91
N PHE A 157 -8.08 7.51 15.18
CA PHE A 157 -7.96 8.91 15.57
C PHE A 157 -8.88 9.02 16.79
N GLU A 158 -8.33 9.11 18.01
CA GLU A 158 -9.12 9.11 19.24
C GLU A 158 -10.12 10.27 19.19
N ALA A 159 -11.34 9.94 18.78
CA ALA A 159 -12.43 10.87 18.68
C ALA A 159 -12.84 11.24 20.10
N ILE A 160 -13.15 12.52 20.26
CA ILE A 160 -13.97 13.00 21.35
C ILE A 160 -15.22 12.11 21.40
N ALA A 161 -15.33 11.30 22.46
CA ALA A 161 -16.40 10.29 22.59
C ALA A 161 -17.75 10.95 22.85
N ALA A 162 -17.72 12.04 23.61
CA ALA A 162 -18.81 12.97 23.79
C ALA A 162 -18.24 14.34 24.15
N TRP A 163 -18.96 15.40 23.82
CA TRP A 163 -18.72 16.73 24.35
C TRP A 163 -20.03 17.49 24.44
N GLY A 164 -20.08 18.50 25.28
CA GLY A 164 -21.19 19.43 25.23
C GLY A 164 -21.07 20.55 26.23
N THR A 165 -21.89 21.56 26.00
CA THR A 165 -22.08 22.70 26.88
C THR A 165 -23.49 22.63 27.44
N VAL A 166 -23.61 22.66 28.76
CA VAL A 166 -24.83 22.37 29.50
C VAL A 166 -25.22 23.59 30.32
N ASN A 167 -26.47 24.00 30.23
CA ASN A 167 -27.03 24.99 31.12
C ASN A 167 -27.29 24.34 32.49
N GLY A 168 -26.58 24.75 33.54
CA GLY A 168 -26.63 24.10 34.85
C GLY A 168 -27.91 24.37 35.65
N SER A 169 -28.76 25.30 35.21
CA SER A 169 -30.07 25.58 35.83
C SER A 169 -31.22 24.82 35.18
N THR A 170 -31.26 24.78 33.85
CA THR A 170 -32.31 24.08 33.07
C THR A 170 -31.93 22.65 32.70
N LEU A 171 -30.65 22.31 32.84
CA LEU A 171 -30.05 21.02 32.47
C LEU A 171 -30.09 20.71 30.97
N ALA A 172 -30.43 21.70 30.15
CA ALA A 172 -30.42 21.56 28.69
C ALA A 172 -28.99 21.50 28.14
N VAL A 173 -28.75 20.57 27.22
CA VAL A 173 -27.53 20.53 26.39
C VAL A 173 -27.69 21.60 25.30
N LEU A 174 -26.92 22.67 25.39
CA LEU A 174 -26.99 23.81 24.47
C LEU A 174 -26.31 23.53 23.12
N SER A 175 -25.23 22.75 23.16
CA SER A 175 -24.49 22.28 22.00
C SER A 175 -23.66 21.07 22.41
N GLY A 176 -23.42 20.13 21.50
CA GLY A 176 -22.64 18.94 21.82
C GLY A 176 -22.75 17.80 20.83
N TYR A 177 -22.07 16.71 21.18
CA TYR A 177 -22.11 15.42 20.50
C TYR A 177 -22.08 14.32 21.56
N GLY A 178 -22.85 13.24 21.37
CA GLY A 178 -22.77 12.04 22.19
C GLY A 178 -23.38 12.13 23.60
N ILE A 179 -24.02 13.24 23.98
CA ILE A 179 -24.75 13.37 25.26
C ILE A 179 -26.25 13.23 25.00
N ALA A 180 -26.89 12.27 25.67
CA ALA A 180 -28.34 12.07 25.62
C ALA A 180 -29.08 13.09 26.50
N SER A 181 -28.61 13.26 27.74
CA SER A 181 -29.27 14.09 28.74
C SER A 181 -28.35 14.45 29.88
N VAL A 182 -28.72 15.50 30.62
CA VAL A 182 -28.13 15.82 31.92
C VAL A 182 -29.24 15.93 32.95
N SER A 183 -29.03 15.37 34.13
CA SER A 183 -29.93 15.50 35.27
C SER A 183 -29.14 15.93 36.52
N LYS A 184 -29.84 16.48 37.51
CA LYS A 184 -29.23 16.87 38.78
C LYS A 184 -29.38 15.73 39.77
N ALA A 185 -28.28 15.29 40.37
CA ALA A 185 -28.28 14.24 41.40
C ALA A 185 -28.42 14.86 42.80
N SER A 186 -27.69 15.94 43.06
CA SER A 186 -27.74 16.75 44.29
C SER A 186 -27.19 18.15 43.99
N THR A 187 -27.15 19.03 44.99
CA THR A 187 -26.45 20.33 44.85
C THR A 187 -25.01 20.08 44.39
N GLY A 188 -24.58 20.80 43.34
CA GLY A 188 -23.24 20.71 42.76
C GLY A 188 -22.92 19.41 42.01
N VAL A 189 -23.83 18.43 41.96
CA VAL A 189 -23.59 17.11 41.34
C VAL A 189 -24.61 16.85 40.23
N TYR A 190 -24.10 16.59 39.03
CA TYR A 190 -24.89 16.35 37.82
C TYR A 190 -24.59 14.97 37.25
N THR A 191 -25.60 14.27 36.75
CA THR A 191 -25.43 13.02 36.00
C THR A 191 -25.50 13.35 34.51
N VAL A 192 -24.46 12.99 33.76
CA VAL A 192 -24.40 13.11 32.30
C VAL A 192 -24.59 11.73 31.71
N THR A 193 -25.57 11.58 30.82
CA THR A 193 -25.90 10.31 30.16
C THR A 193 -25.46 10.36 28.70
N TRP A 194 -24.80 9.31 28.22
CA TRP A 194 -24.32 9.18 26.84
C TRP A 194 -25.44 8.74 25.91
N ALA A 195 -25.44 9.25 24.68
CA ALA A 195 -26.38 8.85 23.62
C ALA A 195 -26.18 7.39 23.19
N THR A 196 -24.94 6.91 23.23
CA THR A 196 -24.56 5.53 22.94
C THR A 196 -23.67 5.03 24.07
N ALA A 197 -23.92 3.81 24.53
CA ALA A 197 -23.09 3.20 25.57
C ALA A 197 -21.65 3.00 25.06
N PHE A 198 -20.66 3.40 25.86
CA PHE A 198 -19.26 3.13 25.59
C PHE A 198 -18.92 1.67 25.85
N ALA A 199 -17.86 1.18 25.20
CA ALA A 199 -17.40 -0.20 25.34
C ALA A 199 -16.88 -0.52 26.75
N SER A 200 -16.39 0.49 27.48
CA SER A 200 -15.89 0.35 28.85
C SER A 200 -16.10 1.62 29.68
N THR A 201 -15.83 1.55 30.97
CA THR A 201 -15.83 2.70 31.90
C THR A 201 -14.49 3.44 31.93
N ALA A 202 -13.50 3.01 31.15
CA ALA A 202 -12.13 3.52 31.13
C ALA A 202 -11.98 4.77 30.24
N TYR A 203 -12.89 5.74 30.36
CA TYR A 203 -12.83 7.02 29.66
C TYR A 203 -12.39 8.16 30.59
N GLY A 204 -11.71 9.17 30.04
CA GLY A 204 -11.39 10.44 30.70
C GLY A 204 -12.53 11.44 30.57
N VAL A 205 -12.71 12.29 31.58
CA VAL A 205 -13.70 13.39 31.56
C VAL A 205 -12.97 14.67 31.95
N LEU A 206 -13.04 15.68 31.09
CA LEU A 206 -12.60 17.04 31.36
C LEU A 206 -13.84 17.92 31.54
N LEU A 207 -13.79 18.78 32.56
CA LEU A 207 -14.90 19.67 32.91
C LEU A 207 -14.40 21.10 33.04
N THR A 208 -15.22 22.04 32.59
CA THR A 208 -14.95 23.46 32.76
C THR A 208 -16.24 24.15 33.17
N PRO A 209 -16.34 24.70 34.40
CA PRO A 209 -17.47 25.54 34.75
C PRO A 209 -17.42 26.82 33.91
N VAL A 210 -18.58 27.28 33.44
CA VAL A 210 -18.74 28.56 32.75
C VAL A 210 -19.64 29.42 33.63
N ASN A 211 -19.02 30.26 34.46
CA ASN A 211 -19.74 31.03 35.45
C ASN A 211 -18.99 32.33 35.82
N THR A 212 -19.68 33.23 36.51
CA THR A 212 -19.14 34.55 36.92
C THR A 212 -18.48 34.56 38.30
N ASN A 213 -18.58 33.46 39.06
CA ASN A 213 -18.07 33.35 40.43
C ASN A 213 -16.96 32.29 40.52
N GLU A 214 -16.20 32.23 41.61
CA GLU A 214 -15.20 31.18 41.82
C GLU A 214 -15.87 29.81 41.98
N ARG A 215 -15.84 29.00 40.92
CA ARG A 215 -16.23 27.58 40.93
C ARG A 215 -15.10 26.76 40.35
N SER A 216 -14.85 25.63 41.01
CA SER A 216 -13.87 24.66 40.57
C SER A 216 -14.59 23.39 40.18
N ALA A 217 -14.28 22.86 38.99
CA ALA A 217 -14.65 21.49 38.66
C ALA A 217 -13.84 20.55 39.55
N TRP A 218 -14.52 19.71 40.33
CA TRP A 218 -13.87 18.69 41.12
C TRP A 218 -14.10 17.35 40.45
N LEU A 219 -13.02 16.81 39.86
CA LEU A 219 -12.98 15.45 39.33
C LEU A 219 -12.51 14.55 40.48
N PRO A 220 -13.35 13.63 40.94
CA PRO A 220 -13.52 12.41 40.16
C PRO A 220 -14.95 12.32 39.67
N ALA A 221 -15.13 11.96 38.40
CA ALA A 221 -16.43 11.48 37.98
C ALA A 221 -16.72 10.20 38.79
N THR A 222 -17.43 10.33 39.91
CA THR A 222 -17.91 9.20 40.67
C THR A 222 -18.94 8.46 39.82
N ALA A 223 -19.00 7.14 39.95
CA ALA A 223 -19.92 6.30 39.20
C ALA A 223 -19.81 6.45 37.65
N LYS A 224 -18.59 6.37 37.09
CA LYS A 224 -18.45 6.11 35.65
C LYS A 224 -19.11 4.79 35.31
N THR A 225 -20.08 4.84 34.41
CA THR A 225 -20.73 3.71 33.78
C THR A 225 -20.52 3.79 32.28
N THR A 226 -20.81 2.71 31.55
CA THR A 226 -20.79 2.72 30.09
C THR A 226 -21.84 3.64 29.49
N THR A 227 -22.86 4.06 30.25
CA THR A 227 -23.96 4.91 29.77
C THR A 227 -23.93 6.33 30.33
N GLY A 228 -22.98 6.68 31.19
CA GLY A 228 -22.91 8.01 31.79
C GLY A 228 -21.91 8.12 32.93
N CYS A 229 -21.74 9.32 33.46
CA CYS A 229 -20.98 9.58 34.68
C CYS A 229 -21.61 10.69 35.52
N GLN A 230 -21.21 10.80 36.78
CA GLN A 230 -21.50 12.00 37.57
C GLN A 230 -20.35 12.99 37.49
N VAL A 231 -20.66 14.28 37.59
CA VAL A 231 -19.71 15.39 37.56
C VAL A 231 -20.02 16.33 38.73
N GLN A 232 -18.99 16.84 39.39
CA GLN A 232 -19.12 17.60 40.63
C GLN A 232 -18.44 18.96 40.53
N PHE A 233 -19.09 19.98 41.09
CA PHE A 233 -18.59 21.34 41.17
C PHE A 233 -18.62 21.83 42.61
N LYS A 234 -17.56 22.55 42.99
CA LYS A 234 -17.41 23.13 44.31
C LYS A 234 -17.18 24.63 44.23
N ASP A 235 -17.57 25.34 45.28
CA ASP A 235 -17.26 26.74 45.48
C ASP A 235 -15.82 26.95 45.99
N GLY A 236 -15.41 28.21 46.16
CA GLY A 236 -14.08 28.55 46.67
C GLY A 236 -13.82 28.10 48.11
N SER A 237 -14.86 27.63 48.83
CA SER A 237 -14.75 27.02 50.17
C SER A 237 -14.73 25.49 50.13
N GLY A 238 -14.76 24.88 48.93
CA GLY A 238 -14.72 23.43 48.75
C GLY A 238 -16.06 22.72 48.98
N ILE A 239 -17.16 23.47 49.09
CA ILE A 239 -18.52 22.93 49.29
C ILE A 239 -19.19 22.73 47.94
N ASP A 240 -19.97 21.65 47.80
CA ASP A 240 -20.71 21.36 46.58
C ASP A 240 -21.69 22.48 46.26
N ALA A 241 -21.58 23.02 45.05
CA ALA A 241 -22.32 24.20 44.67
C ALA A 241 -22.68 24.16 43.19
N ASP A 242 -23.92 24.55 42.89
CA ASP A 242 -24.41 24.58 41.51
C ASP A 242 -23.66 25.60 40.66
N VAL A 243 -23.60 25.31 39.36
CA VAL A 243 -23.02 26.15 38.32
C VAL A 243 -24.11 26.64 37.38
N ALA A 244 -23.93 27.84 36.83
CA ALA A 244 -24.86 28.39 35.83
C ALA A 244 -24.77 27.63 34.49
N GLN A 245 -23.57 27.21 34.13
CA GLN A 245 -23.26 26.47 32.91
C GLN A 245 -21.95 25.71 33.10
N PHE A 246 -21.77 24.62 32.35
CA PHE A 246 -20.50 23.92 32.28
C PHE A 246 -20.30 23.25 30.93
N SER A 247 -19.05 23.04 30.56
CA SER A 247 -18.66 22.23 29.42
C SER A 247 -18.07 20.90 29.89
N VAL A 248 -18.36 19.84 29.14
CA VAL A 248 -17.81 18.50 29.34
C VAL A 248 -17.17 18.02 28.05
N LEU A 249 -16.00 17.40 28.18
CA LEU A 249 -15.29 16.72 27.10
C LEU A 249 -14.91 15.32 27.58
N VAL A 250 -15.25 14.30 26.80
CA VAL A 250 -15.00 12.90 27.14
C VAL A 250 -14.02 12.29 26.14
N LEU A 251 -12.96 11.70 26.67
CA LEU A 251 -11.85 11.11 25.90
C LEU A 251 -11.77 9.60 26.18
N GLY A 252 -11.44 8.81 25.17
CA GLY A 252 -11.26 7.37 25.30
C GLY A 252 -12.58 6.58 25.20
N VAL A 253 -12.59 5.62 24.26
CA VAL A 253 -13.60 4.56 24.05
C VAL A 253 -12.90 3.33 23.48
#